data_AF-A0A9K3I0L2-F1
#
_entry.id   AF-A0A9K3I0L2-F1
#
_cell.length_a   1.000
_cell.length_b   1.000
_cell.length_c   1.000
_cell.angle_alpha   90.00
_cell.angle_beta   90.00
_cell.angle_gamma   90.00
#
_symmetry.space_group_name_H-M   'P 1'
#
loop_
_entity.id
_entity.type
_entity.pdbx_description
1 polymer ?
#
loop_
_entity_poly.entity_id
_entity_poly.type
_entity_poly.pdbx_seq_one_letter_code
_entity_poly.pdbx_strand_id
1 'polypeptide(L)'
;MDDCIFDDNEICCGILEEFSDVRLEHLKELEIMCFSYLKHEMEFVKFILARSPKLKKVILYSIIVKDESDISTILSQAPRASPEEIVVRCITF
;
A
#
# COMPACT_ATOMS: atom_id res chain seq x y z
N MET A 1 10.31 29.18 13.46
CA MET A 1 10.35 28.09 12.46
C MET A 1 9.81 26.91 13.21
N ASP A 2 8.50 26.70 13.08
CA ASP A 2 7.82 25.60 13.72
C ASP A 2 8.29 24.31 13.05
N ASP A 3 9.14 23.58 13.76
CA ASP A 3 9.48 22.21 13.41
C ASP A 3 8.21 21.38 13.62
N CYS A 4 7.37 21.33 12.59
CA CYS A 4 6.27 20.37 12.52
C CYS A 4 6.89 18.98 12.46
N ILE A 5 7.18 18.40 13.62
CA ILE A 5 7.26 16.96 13.78
C ILE A 5 5.86 16.46 13.43
N PHE A 6 5.65 16.18 12.15
CA PHE A 6 4.44 15.54 11.70
C PHE A 6 4.46 14.16 12.32
N ASP A 7 3.60 13.94 13.30
CA ASP A 7 3.38 12.62 13.85
C ASP A 7 2.80 11.77 12.72
N ASP A 8 3.64 10.93 12.11
CA ASP A 8 3.27 10.03 10.99
C ASP A 8 2.07 9.13 11.33
N ASN A 9 1.73 9.03 12.62
CA ASN A 9 0.62 8.27 13.14
C ASN A 9 -0.73 9.04 13.08
N GLU A 10 -0.74 10.37 13.13
CA GLU A 10 -1.94 11.21 12.99
C GLU A 10 -2.42 11.33 11.53
N ILE A 11 -1.51 11.34 10.56
CA ILE A 11 -1.86 11.36 9.11
C ILE A 11 -2.55 10.05 8.70
N CYS A 12 -2.11 8.90 9.22
CA CYS A 12 -2.49 7.59 8.71
C CYS A 12 -3.98 7.24 8.89
N CYS A 13 -4.63 7.64 9.99
CA CYS A 13 -6.05 7.32 10.20
C CYS A 13 -6.98 8.15 9.31
N GLY A 14 -6.56 9.36 8.91
CA GLY A 14 -7.36 10.30 8.14
C GLY A 14 -7.53 9.92 6.66
N ILE A 15 -6.56 9.20 6.06
CA ILE A 15 -6.55 8.96 4.60
C ILE A 15 -7.82 8.25 4.10
N LEU A 16 -8.33 7.27 4.86
CA LEU A 16 -9.54 6.54 4.45
C LEU A 16 -10.82 7.39 4.56
N GLU A 17 -10.88 8.30 5.53
CA GLU A 17 -12.02 9.19 5.76
C GLU A 17 -11.99 10.40 4.83
N GLU A 18 -10.82 11.03 4.66
CA GLU A 18 -10.60 12.19 3.81
C GLU A 18 -10.84 11.87 2.33
N PHE A 19 -10.39 10.70 1.87
CA PHE A 19 -10.61 10.24 0.50
C PHE A 19 -11.80 9.27 0.39
N SER A 20 -12.82 9.48 1.23
CA SER A 20 -13.95 8.57 1.32
C SER A 20 -14.80 8.49 0.04
N ASP A 21 -14.77 9.52 -0.80
CA ASP A 21 -15.48 9.56 -2.08
C ASP A 21 -14.65 8.97 -3.24
N VAL A 22 -13.36 8.71 -3.03
CA VAL A 22 -12.48 8.19 -4.08
C VAL A 22 -12.76 6.71 -4.31
N ARG A 23 -13.12 6.39 -5.56
CA ARG A 23 -13.35 5.03 -6.05
C ARG A 23 -12.42 4.79 -7.24
N LEU A 24 -11.66 3.71 -7.17
CA LEU A 24 -10.68 3.32 -8.19
C LEU A 24 -11.21 2.12 -8.99
N GLU A 25 -12.45 2.25 -9.46
CA GLU A 25 -13.24 1.14 -10.04
C GLU A 25 -12.69 0.59 -11.37
N HIS A 26 -11.74 1.29 -11.98
CA HIS A 26 -11.09 0.90 -13.23
C HIS A 26 -9.61 0.53 -13.05
N LEU A 27 -9.05 0.69 -11.85
CA LEU A 27 -7.67 0.32 -11.59
C LEU A 27 -7.54 -1.20 -11.63
N LYS A 28 -6.70 -1.70 -12.55
CA LYS A 28 -6.46 -3.14 -12.77
C LYS A 28 -5.08 -3.59 -12.31
N GLU A 29 -4.10 -2.71 -12.36
CA GLU A 29 -2.71 -3.02 -12.03
C GLU A 29 -2.10 -1.86 -11.23
N LEU A 30 -1.31 -2.18 -10.22
CA LEU A 30 -0.55 -1.24 -9.40
C LEU A 30 0.91 -1.67 -9.38
N GLU A 31 1.81 -0.74 -9.70
CA GLU A 31 3.25 -0.96 -9.64
C GLU A 31 3.88 0.15 -8.80
N ILE A 32 4.63 -0.22 -7.75
CA ILE A 32 5.33 0.73 -6.88
C ILE A 32 6.81 0.37 -6.84
N MET A 33 7.64 1.35 -7.19
CA MET A 33 9.10 1.24 -7.15
C MET A 33 9.62 1.76 -5.81
N CYS A 34 10.79 1.27 -5.41
CA CYS A 34 11.51 1.71 -4.21
C CYS A 34 10.72 1.60 -2.89
N PHE A 35 9.87 0.57 -2.78
CA PHE A 35 9.04 0.33 -1.60
C PHE A 35 9.90 0.05 -0.37
N SER A 36 9.76 0.89 0.64
CA SER A 36 10.64 0.93 1.83
C SER A 36 9.97 0.40 3.11
N TYR A 37 8.75 -0.14 2.99
CA TYR A 37 7.96 -0.69 4.09
C TYR A 37 7.61 0.32 5.18
N LEU A 38 7.58 1.60 4.84
CA LEU A 38 7.16 2.62 5.78
C LEU A 38 5.65 2.47 6.04
N LYS A 39 5.23 2.82 7.26
CA LYS A 39 3.83 2.68 7.67
C LYS A 39 2.87 3.36 6.67
N HIS A 40 3.19 4.58 6.23
CA HIS A 40 2.38 5.32 5.28
C HIS A 40 2.33 4.67 3.88
N GLU A 41 3.41 4.03 3.43
CA GLU A 41 3.42 3.29 2.16
C GLU A 41 2.52 2.05 2.26
N MET A 42 2.58 1.34 3.39
CA MET A 42 1.70 0.21 3.65
C MET A 42 0.24 0.64 3.73
N GLU A 43 -0.06 1.74 4.43
CA GLU A 43 -1.42 2.29 4.50
C GLU A 43 -1.91 2.80 3.14
N PHE A 44 -1.03 3.34 2.30
CA PHE A 44 -1.37 3.72 0.92
C PHE A 44 -1.72 2.51 0.06
N VAL A 45 -0.89 1.45 0.06
CA VAL A 45 -1.27 0.19 -0.59
C VAL A 45 -2.58 -0.31 0.02
N LYS A 46 -2.77 -0.11 1.33
CA LYS A 46 -4.01 -0.44 2.00
C LYS A 46 -5.20 0.49 1.65
N PHE A 47 -4.98 1.66 1.12
CA PHE A 47 -6.06 2.48 0.60
C PHE A 47 -6.43 1.99 -0.80
N ILE A 48 -5.42 1.79 -1.65
CA ILE A 48 -5.61 1.45 -3.06
C ILE A 48 -6.39 0.15 -3.22
N LEU A 49 -5.96 -0.97 -2.62
CA LEU A 49 -6.71 -2.22 -2.83
C LEU A 49 -8.16 -2.08 -2.28
N ALA A 50 -8.44 -1.24 -1.26
CA ALA A 50 -9.78 -1.13 -0.65
C ALA A 50 -10.75 -0.42 -1.60
N ARG A 51 -10.21 0.57 -2.33
CA ARG A 51 -10.97 1.40 -3.26
C ARG A 51 -10.97 0.87 -4.69
N SER A 52 -10.20 -0.19 -4.97
CA SER A 52 -9.99 -0.73 -6.32
C SER A 52 -10.59 -2.12 -6.50
N PRO A 53 -11.92 -2.27 -6.62
CA PRO A 53 -12.58 -3.58 -6.68
C PRO A 53 -12.20 -4.43 -7.91
N LYS A 54 -11.57 -3.85 -8.94
CA LYS A 54 -11.12 -4.54 -10.16
C LYS A 54 -9.59 -4.68 -10.24
N LEU A 55 -8.88 -4.37 -9.15
CA LEU A 55 -7.43 -4.51 -9.09
C LEU A 55 -7.07 -5.98 -9.11
N LYS A 56 -6.33 -6.39 -10.14
CA LYS A 56 -5.94 -7.78 -10.36
C LYS A 56 -4.50 -8.04 -9.94
N LYS A 57 -3.63 -7.07 -10.16
CA LYS A 57 -2.18 -7.24 -10.00
C LYS A 57 -1.57 -6.11 -9.19
N VAL A 58 -0.77 -6.45 -8.20
CA VAL A 58 0.04 -5.51 -7.43
C VAL A 58 1.48 -5.97 -7.44
N ILE A 59 2.39 -5.10 -7.86
CA ILE A 59 3.83 -5.35 -7.87
C ILE A 59 4.52 -4.30 -7.01
N LEU A 60 5.23 -4.73 -5.97
CA LEU A 60 6.00 -3.86 -5.09
C LEU A 60 7.49 -4.20 -5.24
N TYR A 61 8.29 -3.27 -5.77
CA TYR A 61 9.74 -3.43 -5.83
C TYR A 61 10.38 -2.82 -4.60
N SER A 62 10.85 -3.66 -3.70
CA SER A 62 11.44 -3.22 -2.45
C SER A 62 12.94 -3.00 -2.53
N ILE A 63 13.39 -1.89 -1.95
CA ILE A 63 14.81 -1.58 -1.72
C ILE A 63 15.38 -2.25 -0.47
N ILE A 64 14.54 -2.86 0.37
CA ILE A 64 14.96 -3.49 1.62
C ILE A 64 14.70 -4.99 1.52
N VAL A 65 15.70 -5.79 1.91
CA VAL A 65 15.52 -7.24 2.08
C VAL A 65 14.80 -7.47 3.41
N LYS A 66 13.48 -7.39 3.37
CA LYS A 66 12.59 -7.84 4.45
C LYS A 66 11.93 -9.13 3.98
N ASP A 67 11.63 -10.04 4.91
CA ASP A 67 11.04 -11.34 4.59
C ASP A 67 9.74 -11.12 3.78
N GLU A 68 9.76 -11.48 2.50
CA GLU A 68 8.68 -11.22 1.53
C GLU A 68 7.34 -11.83 2.01
N SER A 69 7.43 -12.87 2.84
CA SER A 69 6.32 -13.60 3.45
C SER A 69 5.48 -12.75 4.41
N ASP A 70 6.09 -11.82 5.15
CA ASP A 70 5.39 -10.95 6.11
C ASP A 70 4.47 -9.96 5.40
N ILE A 71 4.90 -9.44 4.25
CA ILE A 71 4.18 -8.38 3.53
C ILE A 71 2.97 -8.92 2.81
N SER A 72 3.14 -10.05 2.09
CA SER A 72 2.01 -10.73 1.46
C SER A 72 0.96 -11.09 2.50
N THR A 73 1.39 -11.54 3.69
CA THR A 73 0.48 -11.85 4.80
C THR A 73 -0.27 -10.62 5.29
N ILE A 74 0.41 -9.50 5.56
CA ILE A 74 -0.23 -8.26 6.04
C ILE A 74 -1.19 -7.68 5.00
N LEU A 75 -0.85 -7.72 3.71
CA LEU A 75 -1.72 -7.22 2.65
C LEU A 75 -2.92 -8.13 2.40
N SER A 76 -2.78 -9.44 2.62
CA SER A 76 -3.89 -10.41 2.51
C SER A 76 -4.96 -10.23 3.59
N GLN A 77 -4.59 -9.70 4.75
CA GLN A 77 -5.50 -9.42 5.87
C GLN A 77 -6.34 -8.15 5.67
N ALA A 78 -6.07 -7.38 4.62
CA ALA A 78 -6.83 -6.18 4.35
C ALA A 78 -8.29 -6.48 3.96
N PRO A 79 -9.28 -5.70 4.45
CA PRO A 79 -10.70 -5.95 4.21
C PRO A 79 -11.14 -5.57 2.78
N ARG A 80 -11.02 -6.47 1.78
CA ARG A 80 -11.08 -6.11 0.34
C ARG A 80 -11.50 -7.21 -0.62
N ALA A 81 -11.83 -6.79 -1.86
CA ALA A 81 -11.75 -7.63 -3.04
C ALA A 81 -10.30 -8.12 -3.21
N SER A 82 -10.08 -9.43 -3.05
CA SER A 82 -8.76 -10.05 -3.17
C SER A 82 -8.19 -9.80 -4.55
N PRO A 83 -7.04 -9.09 -4.69
CA PRO A 83 -6.29 -9.09 -5.92
C PRO A 83 -5.93 -10.54 -6.28
N GLU A 84 -6.04 -10.90 -7.55
CA GLU A 84 -5.67 -12.25 -8.02
C GLU A 84 -4.19 -12.53 -7.76
N GLU A 85 -3.34 -11.49 -7.80
CA GLU A 85 -1.89 -11.62 -7.60
C GLU A 85 -1.30 -10.40 -6.87
N ILE A 86 -0.57 -10.65 -5.78
CA ILE A 86 0.29 -9.65 -5.11
C ILE A 86 1.72 -10.22 -5.14
N VAL A 87 2.63 -9.49 -5.79
CA VAL A 87 4.03 -9.86 -5.90
C VAL A 87 4.90 -8.78 -5.26
N VAL A 88 5.74 -9.18 -4.31
CA VAL A 88 6.81 -8.34 -3.78
C VAL A 88 8.12 -8.84 -4.39
N ARG A 89 8.95 -7.92 -4.89
CA ARG A 89 10.26 -8.23 -5.49
C ARG A 89 11.31 -7.38 -4.82
N CYS A 90 12.35 -7.99 -4.27
CA CYS A 90 13.53 -7.24 -3.84
C CYS A 90 14.37 -6.79 -5.06
N ILE A 91 14.77 -5.52 -5.10
CA ILE A 91 15.75 -5.02 -6.08
C ILE A 91 17.16 -5.05 -5.47
N THR A 92 18.08 -5.72 -6.14
CA THR A 92 19.52 -5.76 -5.79
C THR A 92 20.28 -4.90 -6.80
N PHE A 93 21.08 -3.95 -6.31
CA PHE A 93 21.96 -3.11 -7.14
C PHE A 93 23.33 -3.76 -7.35
#